data_AF-A0A2G1VUB3-F1
#
_entry.id   AF-A0A2G1VUB3-F1
#
_cell.length_a   1.000
_cell.length_b   1.000
_cell.length_c   1.000
_cell.angle_alpha   90.00
_cell.angle_beta   90.00
_cell.angle_gamma   90.00
#
_symmetry.space_group_name_H-M   'P 1'
#
loop_
_entity.id
_entity.type
_entity.pdbx_description
1 polymer ?
#
loop_
_entity_poly.entity_id
_entity_poly.type
_entity_poly.pdbx_seq_one_letter_code
_entity_poly.pdbx_strand_id
1 'polypeptide(L)'
;MNSETYNSKLSALFHFLNENRDYNKKVQSNSYNLFLSPFDSVEDKLYSVLYHVANTQSQPRIDVLAPFFQKVYSNKSKLHSFRSFIDFLTGNENSVYNYESLYYGMLGQAGWGNKTSALFAKTIYHLHNGKYGYQNVLWEDAPKVIDIKDRVFLPVDAVIETIFYRIDPSIKWNFHKINKLLQDNYSSEEMEIWDDLWFWGFINQRGSGLNREFIWNEAKYWALLETAKDEASINKIKDVSTRFLKIIDNK
;
A
#
# COMPACT_ATOMS: atom_id res chain seq x y z
N MET A 1 -27.66 7.90 -2.45
CA MET A 1 -26.96 8.76 -3.42
C MET A 1 -27.29 8.23 -4.81
N ASN A 2 -27.51 9.05 -5.84
CA ASN A 2 -27.67 8.50 -7.19
C ASN A 2 -26.31 7.94 -7.67
N SER A 3 -26.31 7.00 -8.61
CA SER A 3 -25.09 6.36 -9.15
C SER A 3 -24.16 7.37 -9.85
N GLU A 4 -24.71 8.45 -10.40
CA GLU A 4 -23.94 9.49 -11.11
C GLU A 4 -23.06 10.32 -10.17
N THR A 5 -23.58 10.76 -9.02
CA THR A 5 -22.81 11.49 -8.00
C THR A 5 -21.70 10.64 -7.42
N TYR A 6 -21.96 9.33 -7.25
CA TYR A 6 -20.97 8.37 -6.77
C TYR A 6 -19.80 8.21 -7.76
N ASN A 7 -20.12 7.97 -9.03
CA ASN A 7 -19.12 7.82 -10.09
C ASN A 7 -18.32 9.12 -10.30
N SER A 8 -18.99 10.27 -10.22
CA SER A 8 -18.34 11.59 -10.30
C SER A 8 -17.33 11.80 -9.17
N LYS A 9 -17.67 11.44 -7.93
CA LYS A 9 -16.75 11.55 -6.78
C LYS A 9 -15.54 10.62 -6.90
N LEU A 10 -15.73 9.37 -7.32
CA LEU A 10 -14.61 8.45 -7.54
C LEU A 10 -13.68 8.94 -8.64
N SER A 11 -14.22 9.46 -9.73
CA SER A 11 -13.44 10.05 -10.82
C SER A 11 -12.66 11.28 -10.35
N ALA A 12 -13.31 12.21 -9.63
CA ALA A 12 -12.65 13.39 -9.06
C ALA A 12 -11.54 13.01 -8.07
N LEU A 13 -11.78 11.99 -7.23
CA LEU A 13 -10.80 11.47 -6.29
C LEU A 13 -9.61 10.85 -7.02
N PHE A 14 -9.85 9.99 -8.00
CA PHE A 14 -8.80 9.38 -8.80
C PHE A 14 -7.93 10.44 -9.51
N HIS A 15 -8.56 11.42 -10.13
CA HIS A 15 -7.86 12.53 -10.77
C HIS A 15 -6.99 13.31 -9.77
N PHE A 16 -7.53 13.62 -8.58
CA PHE A 16 -6.76 14.24 -7.51
C PHE A 16 -5.56 13.39 -7.08
N LEU A 17 -5.73 12.08 -6.90
CA LEU A 17 -4.62 11.19 -6.53
C LEU A 17 -3.54 11.22 -7.62
N ASN A 18 -3.93 11.11 -8.89
CA ASN A 18 -3.01 11.11 -10.03
C ASN A 18 -2.24 12.43 -10.20
N GLU A 19 -2.87 13.59 -9.96
CA GLU A 19 -2.19 14.88 -10.01
C GLU A 19 -1.19 15.10 -8.87
N ASN A 20 -1.39 14.42 -7.73
CA ASN A 20 -0.65 14.68 -6.49
C ASN A 20 0.20 13.48 -6.03
N ARG A 21 0.53 12.57 -6.96
CA ARG A 21 1.30 11.32 -6.74
C ARG A 21 2.62 11.57 -6.01
N ASP A 22 3.31 12.65 -6.38
CA ASP A 22 4.68 12.92 -5.95
C ASP A 22 4.82 13.06 -4.42
N TYR A 23 3.76 13.47 -3.72
CA TYR A 23 3.80 13.59 -2.25
C TYR A 23 3.96 12.23 -1.58
N ASN A 24 3.04 11.29 -1.83
CA ASN A 24 3.13 9.96 -1.22
C ASN A 24 4.29 9.18 -1.82
N LYS A 25 4.58 9.34 -3.11
CA LYS A 25 5.76 8.74 -3.74
C LYS A 25 7.05 9.07 -2.99
N LYS A 26 7.28 10.35 -2.66
CA LYS A 26 8.45 10.77 -1.88
C LYS A 26 8.45 10.18 -0.47
N VAL A 27 7.30 10.12 0.19
CA VAL A 27 7.14 9.48 1.52
C VAL A 27 7.52 8.00 1.45
N GLN A 28 6.98 7.25 0.48
CA GLN A 28 7.29 5.83 0.28
C GLN A 28 8.77 5.61 -0.03
N SER A 29 9.35 6.38 -0.95
CA SER A 29 10.78 6.33 -1.30
C SER A 29 11.69 6.53 -0.08
N ASN A 30 11.39 7.54 0.73
CA ASN A 30 12.13 7.81 1.97
C ASN A 30 11.98 6.66 2.97
N SER A 31 10.77 6.12 3.12
CA SER A 31 10.49 5.01 4.04
C SER A 31 11.26 3.76 3.64
N TYR A 32 11.27 3.42 2.35
CA TYR A 32 12.05 2.30 1.82
C TYR A 32 13.54 2.44 2.11
N ASN A 33 14.10 3.63 1.87
CA ASN A 33 15.50 3.88 2.20
C ASN A 33 15.78 3.67 3.69
N LEU A 34 14.90 4.11 4.60
CA LEU A 34 15.09 3.98 6.04
C LEU A 34 15.21 2.54 6.52
N PHE A 35 14.37 1.63 6.00
CA PHE A 35 14.42 0.23 6.44
C PHE A 35 15.29 -0.67 5.54
N LEU A 36 15.78 -0.19 4.40
CA LEU A 36 16.64 -0.98 3.50
C LEU A 36 18.12 -0.58 3.56
N SER A 37 18.44 0.70 3.75
CA SER A 37 19.84 1.17 3.75
C SER A 37 20.75 0.53 4.80
N PRO A 38 20.27 0.07 5.97
CA PRO A 38 21.14 -0.58 6.96
C PRO A 38 21.63 -1.99 6.56
N PHE A 39 21.12 -2.56 5.47
CA PHE A 39 21.37 -3.95 5.10
C PHE A 39 22.05 -4.03 3.74
N ASP A 40 23.06 -4.91 3.63
CA ASP A 40 23.83 -5.08 2.38
C ASP A 40 23.26 -6.22 1.52
N SER A 41 22.95 -7.36 2.15
CA SER A 41 22.50 -8.58 1.46
C SER A 41 21.04 -8.49 1.00
N VAL A 42 20.71 -9.22 -0.07
CA VAL A 42 19.33 -9.32 -0.57
C VAL A 42 18.42 -9.96 0.48
N GLU A 43 18.93 -10.97 1.18
CA GLU A 43 18.21 -11.72 2.18
C GLU A 43 17.86 -10.87 3.40
N ASP A 44 18.81 -10.07 3.91
CA ASP A 44 18.56 -9.20 5.06
C ASP A 44 17.62 -8.05 4.70
N LYS A 45 17.73 -7.50 3.48
CA LYS A 45 16.79 -6.50 2.96
C LYS A 45 15.38 -7.07 2.83
N LEU A 46 15.23 -8.27 2.27
CA LEU A 46 13.95 -8.97 2.20
C LEU A 46 13.36 -9.20 3.60
N TYR A 47 14.19 -9.65 4.54
CA TYR A 47 13.78 -9.84 5.93
C TYR A 47 13.31 -8.53 6.57
N SER A 48 14.02 -7.43 6.30
CA SER A 48 13.63 -6.09 6.74
C SER A 48 12.29 -5.64 6.14
N VAL A 49 12.05 -5.88 4.84
CA VAL A 49 10.75 -5.56 4.20
C VAL A 49 9.62 -6.35 4.86
N LEU A 50 9.81 -7.66 5.05
CA LEU A 50 8.82 -8.51 5.71
C LEU A 50 8.52 -8.02 7.12
N TYR A 51 9.56 -7.66 7.87
CA TYR A 51 9.43 -7.13 9.22
C TYR A 51 8.71 -5.78 9.23
N HIS A 52 9.09 -4.85 8.37
CA HIS A 52 8.45 -3.55 8.23
C HIS A 52 6.95 -3.70 7.94
N VAL A 53 6.58 -4.50 6.93
CA VAL A 53 5.18 -4.72 6.55
C VAL A 53 4.40 -5.38 7.69
N ALA A 54 4.94 -6.41 8.34
CA ALA A 54 4.28 -7.07 9.46
C ALA A 54 4.01 -6.11 10.64
N ASN A 55 4.93 -5.18 10.91
CA ASN A 55 4.80 -4.20 11.98
C ASN A 55 3.90 -2.99 11.62
N THR A 56 3.40 -2.89 10.38
CA THR A 56 2.30 -1.96 10.07
C THR A 56 0.93 -2.42 10.57
N GLN A 57 0.83 -3.67 11.05
CA GLN A 57 -0.36 -4.18 11.71
C GLN A 57 -0.54 -3.45 13.05
N SER A 58 -1.77 -3.04 13.38
CA SER A 58 -2.04 -2.33 14.64
C SER A 58 -1.71 -3.19 15.87
N GLN A 59 -1.83 -4.51 15.74
CA GLN A 59 -1.48 -5.50 16.77
C GLN A 59 -0.99 -6.78 16.05
N PRO A 60 0.29 -6.86 15.67
CA PRO A 60 0.82 -8.04 14.98
C PRO A 60 0.73 -9.25 15.92
N ARG A 61 0.14 -10.35 15.43
CA ARG A 61 0.11 -11.61 16.18
C ARG A 61 1.46 -12.30 16.06
N ILE A 62 2.43 -11.86 16.86
CA ILE A 62 3.84 -12.28 16.78
C ILE A 62 3.97 -13.80 16.82
N ASP A 63 3.25 -14.47 17.72
CA ASP A 63 3.28 -15.93 17.85
C ASP A 63 2.84 -16.66 16.56
N VAL A 64 1.93 -16.04 15.80
CA VAL A 64 1.44 -16.58 14.52
C VAL A 64 2.42 -16.29 13.38
N LEU A 65 3.12 -15.15 13.43
CA LEU A 65 4.11 -14.73 12.44
C LEU A 65 5.46 -15.44 12.62
N ALA A 66 5.83 -15.78 13.85
CA ALA A 66 7.16 -16.31 14.18
C ALA A 66 7.55 -17.56 13.37
N PRO A 67 6.68 -18.57 13.16
CA PRO A 67 7.02 -19.73 12.33
C PRO A 67 7.39 -19.37 10.89
N PHE A 68 6.72 -18.37 10.31
CA PHE A 68 7.03 -17.90 8.96
C PHE A 68 8.41 -17.22 8.92
N PHE A 69 8.71 -16.33 9.86
CA PHE A 69 10.02 -15.68 9.94
C PHE A 69 11.16 -16.68 10.18
N GLN A 70 10.95 -17.69 11.03
CA GLN A 70 11.88 -18.80 11.21
C GLN A 70 12.11 -19.56 9.90
N LYS A 71 11.02 -19.90 9.18
CA LYS A 71 11.09 -20.57 7.87
C LYS A 71 11.88 -19.75 6.86
N VAL A 72 11.66 -18.44 6.78
CA VAL A 72 12.40 -17.51 5.90
C VAL A 72 13.88 -17.51 6.26
N TYR A 73 14.22 -17.32 7.54
CA TYR A 73 15.60 -17.25 8.00
C TYR A 73 16.37 -18.56 7.73
N SER A 74 15.75 -19.71 7.99
CA SER A 74 16.34 -21.03 7.71
C SER A 74 16.52 -21.33 6.22
N ASN A 75 15.82 -20.62 5.32
CA ASN A 75 15.87 -20.85 3.87
C ASN A 75 16.47 -19.67 3.10
N LYS A 76 17.20 -18.76 3.77
CA LYS A 76 17.70 -17.50 3.17
C LYS A 76 18.39 -17.67 1.80
N SER A 77 19.20 -18.70 1.62
CA SER A 77 19.92 -18.98 0.36
C SER A 77 19.01 -19.30 -0.83
N LYS A 78 17.75 -19.67 -0.57
CA LYS A 78 16.74 -19.95 -1.59
C LYS A 78 15.91 -18.72 -1.98
N LEU A 79 16.18 -17.56 -1.39
CA LEU A 79 15.35 -16.34 -1.58
C LEU A 79 16.06 -15.29 -2.46
N HIS A 80 17.02 -15.72 -3.28
CA HIS A 80 17.88 -14.84 -4.09
C HIS A 80 17.21 -14.32 -5.38
N SER A 81 16.00 -14.79 -5.70
CA SER A 81 15.24 -14.36 -6.87
C SER A 81 13.75 -14.23 -6.55
N PHE A 82 13.03 -13.43 -7.33
CA PHE A 82 11.59 -13.25 -7.22
C PHE A 82 10.84 -14.58 -7.46
N ARG A 83 11.28 -15.35 -8.46
CA ARG A 83 10.72 -16.67 -8.75
C ARG A 83 10.89 -17.64 -7.59
N SER A 84 12.12 -17.76 -7.09
CA SER A 84 12.41 -18.66 -5.97
C SER A 84 11.67 -18.25 -4.69
N PHE A 85 11.43 -16.96 -4.48
CA PHE A 85 10.61 -16.49 -3.38
C PHE A 85 9.13 -16.91 -3.54
N ILE A 86 8.55 -16.80 -4.74
CA ILE A 86 7.19 -17.29 -5.02
C ILE A 86 7.11 -18.81 -4.84
N ASP A 87 8.09 -19.56 -5.34
CA ASP A 87 8.15 -21.02 -5.16
C ASP A 87 8.24 -21.39 -3.67
N PHE A 88 9.02 -20.64 -2.88
CA PHE A 88 9.12 -20.81 -1.43
C PHE A 88 7.80 -20.58 -0.70
N LEU A 89 7.01 -19.60 -1.15
CA LEU A 89 5.71 -19.27 -0.57
C LEU A 89 4.64 -20.31 -0.94
N THR A 90 4.61 -20.72 -2.22
CA THR A 90 3.54 -21.56 -2.78
C THR A 90 3.83 -23.05 -2.70
N GLY A 91 5.10 -23.45 -2.61
CA GLY A 91 5.54 -24.83 -2.75
C GLY A 91 5.40 -25.39 -4.18
N ASN A 92 5.28 -24.53 -5.19
CA ASN A 92 5.03 -24.92 -6.58
C ASN A 92 5.93 -24.18 -7.58
N GLU A 93 6.89 -24.91 -8.16
CA GLU A 93 7.87 -24.45 -9.16
C GLU A 93 7.26 -24.19 -10.56
N ASN A 94 5.97 -24.46 -10.75
CA ASN A 94 5.26 -24.17 -12.01
C ASN A 94 4.25 -23.01 -11.85
N SER A 95 4.45 -22.16 -10.85
CA SER A 95 3.55 -21.02 -10.61
C SER A 95 3.75 -19.93 -11.66
N VAL A 96 2.71 -19.12 -11.86
CA VAL A 96 2.89 -17.83 -12.55
C VAL A 96 3.72 -16.92 -11.65
N TYR A 97 4.67 -16.20 -12.23
CA TYR A 97 5.61 -15.35 -11.49
C TYR A 97 5.26 -13.88 -11.65
N ASN A 98 4.21 -13.45 -10.96
CA ASN A 98 3.73 -12.07 -10.98
C ASN A 98 3.35 -11.58 -9.57
N TYR A 99 2.92 -10.32 -9.47
CA TYR A 99 2.53 -9.71 -8.20
C TYR A 99 1.24 -10.28 -7.61
N GLU A 100 0.36 -10.86 -8.44
CA GLU A 100 -0.84 -11.55 -7.99
C GLU A 100 -0.48 -12.87 -7.28
N SER A 101 0.43 -13.65 -7.85
CA SER A 101 0.96 -14.87 -7.23
C SER A 101 1.77 -14.56 -5.97
N LEU A 102 2.49 -13.43 -5.93
CA LEU A 102 3.12 -12.95 -4.71
C LEU A 102 2.09 -12.63 -3.62
N TYR A 103 1.01 -11.93 -3.97
CA TYR A 103 -0.09 -11.64 -3.04
C TYR A 103 -0.70 -12.91 -2.46
N TYR A 104 -1.07 -13.87 -3.32
CA TYR A 104 -1.69 -15.12 -2.87
C TYR A 104 -0.71 -16.03 -2.12
N GLY A 105 0.56 -16.06 -2.52
CA GLY A 105 1.62 -16.79 -1.82
C GLY A 105 1.81 -16.28 -0.39
N MET A 106 1.80 -14.95 -0.21
CA MET A 106 1.84 -14.32 1.12
C MET A 106 0.55 -14.58 1.91
N LEU A 107 -0.62 -14.46 1.28
CA LEU A 107 -1.91 -14.70 1.93
C LEU A 107 -2.04 -16.15 2.45
N GLY A 108 -1.37 -17.11 1.81
CA GLY A 108 -1.30 -18.49 2.27
C GLY A 108 -0.45 -18.69 3.52
N GLN A 109 0.35 -17.71 3.94
CA GLN A 109 1.21 -17.81 5.13
C GLN A 109 0.45 -17.40 6.39
N ALA A 110 0.64 -18.17 7.47
CA ALA A 110 0.06 -17.82 8.77
C ALA A 110 0.51 -16.42 9.23
N GLY A 111 -0.44 -15.61 9.69
CA GLY A 111 -0.19 -14.25 10.18
C GLY A 111 -0.25 -13.16 9.10
N TRP A 112 -0.36 -13.54 7.83
CA TRP A 112 -0.46 -12.62 6.71
C TRP A 112 -1.91 -12.55 6.19
N GLY A 113 -2.60 -11.45 6.50
CA GLY A 113 -3.96 -11.21 6.02
C GLY A 113 -4.00 -10.51 4.66
N ASN A 114 -5.22 -10.26 4.15
CA ASN A 114 -5.46 -9.55 2.89
C ASN A 114 -4.68 -8.23 2.79
N LYS A 115 -4.85 -7.33 3.78
CA LYS A 115 -4.17 -6.02 3.80
C LYS A 115 -2.65 -6.16 3.72
N THR A 116 -2.06 -6.99 4.60
CA THR A 116 -0.61 -7.08 4.74
C THR A 116 0.03 -7.78 3.55
N SER A 117 -0.66 -8.76 2.95
CA SER A 117 -0.21 -9.43 1.73
C SER A 117 -0.25 -8.46 0.54
N ALA A 118 -1.31 -7.65 0.43
CA ALA A 118 -1.41 -6.59 -0.57
C ALA A 118 -0.29 -5.54 -0.39
N LEU A 119 -0.07 -5.10 0.85
CA LEU A 119 0.98 -4.13 1.16
C LEU A 119 2.38 -4.67 0.83
N PHE A 120 2.63 -5.96 1.11
CA PHE A 120 3.89 -6.61 0.76
C PHE A 120 4.08 -6.65 -0.76
N ALA A 121 3.11 -7.18 -1.51
CA ALA A 121 3.20 -7.28 -2.97
C ALA A 121 3.45 -5.91 -3.63
N LYS A 122 2.75 -4.87 -3.15
CA LYS A 122 2.94 -3.49 -3.57
C LYS A 122 4.32 -2.94 -3.23
N THR A 123 4.80 -3.20 -2.02
CA THR A 123 6.15 -2.75 -1.60
C THR A 123 7.20 -3.37 -2.50
N ILE A 124 7.10 -4.67 -2.80
CA ILE A 124 8.00 -5.32 -3.77
C ILE A 124 7.86 -4.68 -5.16
N TYR A 125 6.65 -4.40 -5.65
CA TYR A 125 6.51 -3.69 -6.93
C TYR A 125 7.22 -2.33 -6.95
N HIS A 126 7.03 -1.52 -5.92
CA HIS A 126 7.67 -0.20 -5.84
C HIS A 126 9.20 -0.27 -5.82
N LEU A 127 9.77 -1.29 -5.17
CA LEU A 127 11.20 -1.50 -5.13
C LEU A 127 11.81 -1.91 -6.48
N HIS A 128 11.01 -2.40 -7.43
CA HIS A 128 11.49 -2.96 -8.70
C HIS A 128 11.04 -2.18 -9.95
N ASN A 129 9.98 -1.36 -9.85
CA ASN A 129 9.41 -0.65 -11.02
C ASN A 129 10.24 0.56 -11.51
N GLY A 130 11.33 0.90 -10.81
CA GLY A 130 12.23 2.01 -11.17
C GLY A 130 11.67 3.41 -10.91
N LYS A 131 10.46 3.54 -10.36
CA LYS A 131 9.81 4.84 -10.14
C LYS A 131 10.13 5.44 -8.78
N TYR A 132 10.47 4.63 -7.76
CA TYR A 132 10.62 5.08 -6.36
C TYR A 132 12.06 5.45 -5.95
N GLY A 133 12.96 5.64 -6.92
CA GLY A 133 14.32 6.15 -6.66
C GLY A 133 15.24 5.21 -5.88
N TYR A 134 14.80 3.97 -5.64
CA TYR A 134 15.60 2.94 -5.02
C TYR A 134 16.55 2.33 -6.06
N GLN A 135 17.87 2.44 -5.81
CA GLN A 135 18.88 2.06 -6.80
C GLN A 135 19.24 0.57 -6.78
N ASN A 136 19.03 -0.11 -5.65
CA ASN A 136 19.52 -1.48 -5.43
C ASN A 136 18.36 -2.46 -5.31
N VAL A 137 17.68 -2.76 -6.42
CA VAL A 137 16.57 -3.72 -6.50
C VAL A 137 16.87 -5.01 -5.72
N LEU A 138 15.86 -5.62 -5.11
CA LEU A 138 16.07 -6.86 -4.34
C LEU A 138 16.40 -8.03 -5.28
N TRP A 139 15.69 -8.10 -6.40
CA TRP A 139 15.75 -9.21 -7.35
C TRP A 139 15.76 -8.68 -8.78
N GLU A 140 16.75 -9.13 -9.58
CA GLU A 140 16.87 -8.75 -10.99
C GLU A 140 15.74 -9.34 -11.87
N ASP A 141 15.14 -10.46 -11.46
CA ASP A 141 14.10 -11.17 -12.20
C ASP A 141 12.66 -10.75 -11.82
N ALA A 142 12.49 -9.78 -10.93
CA ALA A 142 11.18 -9.24 -10.58
C ALA A 142 10.59 -8.42 -11.75
N PRO A 143 9.28 -8.54 -12.06
CA PRO A 143 8.64 -7.75 -13.11
C PRO A 143 8.72 -6.24 -12.86
N LYS A 144 9.13 -5.43 -13.83
CA LYS A 144 9.19 -3.95 -13.69
C LYS A 144 7.85 -3.27 -13.94
N VAL A 145 6.92 -3.99 -14.56
CA VAL A 145 5.57 -3.55 -14.92
C VAL A 145 4.59 -4.62 -14.49
N ILE A 146 3.33 -4.23 -14.29
CA ILE A 146 2.23 -5.14 -13.96
C ILE A 146 1.54 -5.51 -15.28
N ASP A 147 1.32 -6.79 -15.55
CA ASP A 147 0.58 -7.20 -16.76
C ASP A 147 -0.89 -6.76 -16.63
N ILE A 148 -1.51 -6.36 -17.75
CA ILE A 148 -2.90 -5.94 -17.79
C ILE A 148 -3.89 -7.02 -17.29
N LYS A 149 -3.47 -8.30 -17.32
CA LYS A 149 -4.26 -9.43 -16.84
C LYS A 149 -4.04 -9.72 -15.35
N ASP A 150 -2.97 -9.21 -14.76
CA ASP A 150 -2.63 -9.46 -13.36
C ASP A 150 -3.55 -8.64 -12.45
N ARG A 151 -4.03 -9.24 -11.35
CA ARG A 151 -4.77 -8.47 -10.35
C ARG A 151 -3.84 -7.85 -9.31
N VAL A 152 -4.01 -6.55 -9.10
CA VAL A 152 -3.37 -5.82 -8.00
C VAL A 152 -4.41 -5.44 -6.95
N PHE A 153 -4.03 -5.56 -5.68
CA PHE A 153 -4.91 -5.27 -4.56
C PHE A 153 -4.43 -4.04 -3.80
N LEU A 154 -5.34 -3.10 -3.58
CA LEU A 154 -5.16 -1.98 -2.66
C LEU A 154 -5.10 -2.51 -1.21
N PRO A 155 -4.09 -2.12 -0.41
CA PRO A 155 -4.01 -2.47 1.01
C PRO A 155 -5.05 -1.71 1.87
N VAL A 156 -6.31 -2.12 1.77
CA VAL A 156 -7.44 -1.46 2.44
C VAL A 156 -7.35 -1.62 3.96
N ASP A 157 -7.41 -0.49 4.66
CA ASP A 157 -7.57 -0.42 6.12
C ASP A 157 -8.68 0.55 6.53
N ALA A 158 -8.83 0.79 7.84
CA ALA A 158 -9.87 1.64 8.37
C ALA A 158 -9.85 3.09 7.82
N VAL A 159 -8.69 3.61 7.40
CA VAL A 159 -8.61 4.96 6.79
C VAL A 159 -9.31 4.96 5.44
N ILE A 160 -9.01 3.97 4.61
CA ILE A 160 -9.60 3.80 3.28
C ILE A 160 -11.08 3.43 3.41
N GLU A 161 -11.45 2.48 4.28
CA GLU A 161 -12.84 2.11 4.52
C GLU A 161 -13.70 3.32 4.92
N THR A 162 -13.15 4.22 5.74
CA THR A 162 -13.85 5.44 6.17
C THR A 162 -14.05 6.40 5.00
N ILE A 163 -13.09 6.52 4.07
CA ILE A 163 -13.24 7.34 2.86
C ILE A 163 -14.37 6.81 1.99
N PHE A 164 -14.38 5.50 1.71
CA PHE A 164 -15.43 4.89 0.90
C PHE A 164 -16.79 4.98 1.58
N TYR A 165 -16.86 4.82 2.91
CA TYR A 165 -18.08 5.04 3.67
C TYR A 165 -18.59 6.49 3.60
N ARG A 166 -17.68 7.47 3.57
CA ARG A 166 -18.04 8.88 3.42
C ARG A 166 -18.60 9.20 2.03
N ILE A 167 -18.08 8.54 1.00
CA ILE A 167 -18.56 8.63 -0.38
C ILE A 167 -19.93 7.95 -0.52
N ASP A 168 -20.10 6.73 -0.01
CA ASP A 168 -21.40 6.05 0.02
C ASP A 168 -21.60 5.29 1.34
N PRO A 169 -22.38 5.88 2.27
CA PRO A 169 -22.62 5.27 3.58
C PRO A 169 -23.63 4.11 3.54
N SER A 170 -24.31 3.90 2.40
CA SER A 170 -25.26 2.79 2.25
C SER A 170 -24.57 1.43 2.11
N ILE A 171 -23.30 1.43 1.71
CA ILE A 171 -22.51 0.23 1.52
C ILE A 171 -21.64 0.00 2.76
N LYS A 172 -21.77 -1.19 3.35
CA LYS A 172 -20.78 -1.69 4.32
C LYS A 172 -19.51 -2.07 3.58
N TRP A 173 -18.60 -1.10 3.42
CA TRP A 173 -17.31 -1.28 2.76
C TRP A 173 -16.37 -2.18 3.55
N ASN A 174 -15.50 -2.88 2.82
CA ASN A 174 -14.42 -3.70 3.35
C ASN A 174 -13.39 -3.92 2.24
N PHE A 175 -12.27 -4.56 2.57
CA PHE A 175 -11.20 -4.91 1.63
C PHE A 175 -11.71 -5.49 0.30
N HIS A 176 -12.61 -6.47 0.33
CA HIS A 176 -13.07 -7.18 -0.86
C HIS A 176 -13.96 -6.30 -1.75
N LYS A 177 -14.89 -5.56 -1.14
CA LYS A 177 -15.82 -4.71 -1.91
C LYS A 177 -15.11 -3.53 -2.55
N ILE A 178 -14.17 -2.91 -1.83
CA ILE A 178 -13.38 -1.80 -2.37
C ILE A 178 -12.49 -2.31 -3.52
N ASN A 179 -11.73 -3.39 -3.30
CA ASN A 179 -10.88 -3.93 -4.37
C ASN A 179 -11.68 -4.39 -5.58
N LYS A 180 -12.82 -5.05 -5.38
CA LYS A 180 -13.69 -5.45 -6.49
C LYS A 180 -14.15 -4.24 -7.30
N LEU A 181 -14.70 -3.22 -6.63
CA LEU A 181 -15.12 -2.00 -7.30
C LEU A 181 -13.99 -1.38 -8.12
N LEU A 182 -12.80 -1.23 -7.52
CA LEU A 182 -11.70 -0.58 -8.20
C LEU A 182 -11.19 -1.43 -9.38
N GLN A 183 -11.05 -2.74 -9.21
CA GLN A 183 -10.63 -3.65 -10.28
C GLN A 183 -11.65 -3.77 -11.42
N ASP A 184 -12.94 -3.57 -11.14
CA ASP A 184 -13.98 -3.55 -12.17
C ASP A 184 -13.93 -2.25 -13.02
N ASN A 185 -13.24 -1.18 -12.56
CA ASN A 185 -13.28 0.16 -13.17
C ASN A 185 -11.90 0.75 -13.54
N TYR A 186 -10.81 0.19 -13.02
CA TYR A 186 -9.45 0.70 -13.18
C TYR A 186 -8.49 -0.43 -13.54
N SER A 187 -7.51 -0.14 -14.39
CA SER A 187 -6.44 -1.06 -14.74
C SER A 187 -5.51 -1.32 -13.55
N SER A 188 -4.70 -2.37 -13.65
CA SER A 188 -3.76 -2.75 -12.59
C SER A 188 -2.67 -1.70 -12.32
N GLU A 189 -2.31 -0.88 -13.32
CA GLU A 189 -1.44 0.27 -13.11
C GLU A 189 -2.16 1.41 -12.36
N GLU A 190 -3.42 1.65 -12.68
CA GLU A 190 -4.24 2.66 -11.99
C GLU A 190 -4.59 2.23 -10.56
N MET A 191 -4.67 0.93 -10.28
CA MET A 191 -4.78 0.39 -8.93
C MET A 191 -3.62 0.82 -8.03
N GLU A 192 -2.42 1.04 -8.57
CA GLU A 192 -1.30 1.56 -7.79
C GLU A 192 -1.49 3.03 -7.42
N ILE A 193 -2.15 3.84 -8.26
CA ILE A 193 -2.51 5.23 -7.95
C ILE A 193 -3.44 5.30 -6.73
N TRP A 194 -4.36 4.35 -6.62
CA TRP A 194 -5.29 4.29 -5.49
C TRP A 194 -4.60 4.08 -4.13
N ASP A 195 -3.34 3.62 -4.09
CA ASP A 195 -2.58 3.51 -2.83
C ASP A 195 -2.33 4.86 -2.16
N ASP A 196 -2.20 5.94 -2.95
CA ASP A 196 -1.99 7.29 -2.44
C ASP A 196 -3.16 7.76 -1.57
N LEU A 197 -4.32 7.11 -1.69
CA LEU A 197 -5.49 7.36 -0.87
C LEU A 197 -5.21 7.15 0.63
N TRP A 198 -4.32 6.21 0.99
CA TRP A 198 -3.95 5.99 2.38
C TRP A 198 -3.26 7.23 2.95
N PHE A 199 -2.30 7.81 2.24
CA PHE A 199 -1.57 9.01 2.69
C PHE A 199 -2.51 10.19 2.88
N TRP A 200 -3.33 10.48 1.86
CA TRP A 200 -4.28 11.59 1.91
C TRP A 200 -5.33 11.39 2.99
N GLY A 201 -5.86 10.17 3.12
CA GLY A 201 -6.78 9.82 4.19
C GLY A 201 -6.18 9.92 5.58
N PHE A 202 -4.92 9.48 5.74
CA PHE A 202 -4.26 9.46 7.02
C PHE A 202 -4.15 10.88 7.58
N ILE A 203 -3.56 11.80 6.81
CA ILE A 203 -3.32 13.19 7.24
C ILE A 203 -4.58 14.07 7.20
N ASN A 204 -5.70 13.59 6.64
CA ASN A 204 -6.97 14.32 6.57
C ASN A 204 -8.10 13.69 7.40
N GLN A 205 -7.76 12.86 8.39
CA GLN A 205 -8.74 12.26 9.30
C GLN A 205 -8.32 12.42 10.76
N ARG A 206 -9.27 12.73 11.65
CA ARG A 206 -9.09 12.74 13.11
C ARG A 206 -10.06 11.76 13.78
N GLY A 207 -9.60 11.09 14.84
CA GLY A 207 -10.39 10.09 15.56
C GLY A 207 -10.21 8.65 15.04
N SER A 208 -11.15 7.78 15.38
CA SER A 208 -11.14 6.33 15.07
C SER A 208 -12.51 5.84 14.60
N GLY A 209 -12.57 4.62 14.03
CA GLY A 209 -13.80 4.02 13.52
C GLY A 209 -14.36 4.74 12.28
N LEU A 210 -15.67 4.63 12.05
CA LEU A 210 -16.38 5.27 10.93
C LEU A 210 -16.77 6.73 11.21
N ASN A 211 -16.70 7.17 12.47
CA ASN A 211 -17.06 8.53 12.90
C ASN A 211 -15.88 9.49 12.82
N ARG A 212 -14.88 9.20 11.98
CA ARG A 212 -13.72 10.07 11.81
C ARG A 212 -14.15 11.40 11.22
N GLU A 213 -13.57 12.45 11.76
CA GLU A 213 -13.72 13.79 11.22
C GLU A 213 -12.75 13.97 10.05
N PHE A 214 -13.25 14.45 8.92
CA PHE A 214 -12.46 14.74 7.73
C PHE A 214 -11.95 16.18 7.79
N ILE A 215 -10.75 16.35 8.36
CA ILE A 215 -10.07 17.63 8.52
C ILE A 215 -8.57 17.46 8.37
N TRP A 216 -7.87 18.52 7.98
CA TRP A 216 -6.41 18.58 8.03
C TRP A 216 -5.92 18.26 9.45
N ASN A 217 -5.12 17.21 9.58
CA ASN A 217 -4.58 16.71 10.83
C ASN A 217 -3.06 16.85 10.83
N GLU A 218 -2.60 18.04 11.20
CA GLU A 218 -1.18 18.38 11.23
C GLU A 218 -0.37 17.44 12.13
N ALA A 219 -0.92 17.01 13.27
CA ALA A 219 -0.23 16.09 14.18
C ALA A 219 0.11 14.76 13.50
N LYS A 220 -0.77 14.24 12.64
CA LYS A 220 -0.48 13.04 11.85
C LYS A 220 0.55 13.30 10.76
N TYR A 221 0.55 14.48 10.14
CA TYR A 221 1.60 14.85 9.20
C TYR A 221 2.98 14.92 9.88
N TRP A 222 3.05 15.46 11.10
CA TRP A 222 4.26 15.44 11.93
C TRP A 222 4.72 14.03 12.31
N ALA A 223 3.76 13.11 12.54
CA ALA A 223 4.06 11.72 12.87
C ALA A 223 4.65 10.90 11.71
N LEU A 224 4.48 11.34 10.46
CA LEU A 224 5.14 10.72 9.30
C LEU A 224 6.59 11.21 9.25
N LEU A 225 7.55 10.38 9.62
CA LEU A 225 8.97 10.75 9.67
C LEU A 225 9.48 11.28 8.33
N GLU A 226 8.97 10.72 7.23
CA GLU A 226 9.45 10.90 5.86
C GLU A 226 9.00 12.20 5.19
N THR A 227 8.05 12.93 5.78
CA THR A 227 7.54 14.19 5.21
C THR A 227 8.44 15.38 5.52
N ALA A 228 8.45 16.39 4.65
CA ALA A 228 9.19 17.64 4.90
C ALA A 228 8.50 18.47 5.99
N LYS A 229 9.26 18.99 6.95
CA LYS A 229 8.75 19.68 8.15
C LYS A 229 8.97 21.20 8.16
N ASP A 230 9.48 21.75 7.07
CA ASP A 230 9.58 23.20 6.91
C ASP A 230 8.20 23.83 6.69
N GLU A 231 8.06 25.09 7.10
CA GLU A 231 6.79 25.82 7.07
C GLU A 231 6.19 25.90 5.66
N ALA A 232 7.02 26.11 4.63
CA ALA A 232 6.56 26.19 3.25
C ALA A 232 5.94 24.86 2.77
N SER A 233 6.59 23.73 3.08
CA SER A 233 6.06 22.41 2.79
C SER A 233 4.75 22.11 3.53
N ILE A 234 4.67 22.48 4.82
CA ILE A 234 3.46 22.28 5.64
C ILE A 234 2.28 23.11 5.10
N ASN A 235 2.51 24.38 4.76
CA ASN A 235 1.47 25.22 4.17
C ASN A 235 0.99 24.66 2.83
N LYS A 236 1.92 24.21 1.98
CA LYS A 236 1.58 23.59 0.69
C LYS A 236 0.73 22.33 0.85
N ILE A 237 1.11 21.40 1.74
CA ILE A 237 0.35 20.16 1.93
C ILE A 237 -1.04 20.43 2.54
N LYS A 238 -1.16 21.44 3.39
CA LYS A 238 -2.44 21.89 3.95
C LYS A 238 -3.38 22.46 2.88
N ASP A 239 -2.84 23.24 1.93
CA ASP A 239 -3.61 23.76 0.79
C ASP A 239 -4.11 22.62 -0.11
N VAL A 240 -3.25 21.66 -0.44
CA VAL A 240 -3.64 20.48 -1.24
C VAL A 240 -4.64 19.60 -0.50
N SER A 241 -4.48 19.45 0.83
CA SER A 241 -5.43 18.77 1.70
C SER A 241 -6.81 19.40 1.67
N THR A 242 -6.91 20.72 1.53
CA THR A 242 -8.20 21.41 1.37
C THR A 242 -8.92 20.98 0.08
N ARG A 243 -8.18 20.72 -1.01
CA ARG A 243 -8.76 20.17 -2.26
C ARG A 243 -9.27 18.74 -2.05
N PHE A 244 -8.48 17.89 -1.40
CA PHE A 244 -8.90 16.51 -1.05
C PHE A 244 -10.20 16.50 -0.24
N LEU A 245 -10.26 17.30 0.82
CA LEU A 245 -11.42 17.39 1.71
C LEU A 245 -12.69 17.84 0.98
N LYS A 246 -12.58 18.80 0.05
CA LYS A 246 -13.71 19.25 -0.78
C LYS A 246 -14.30 18.14 -1.65
N ILE A 247 -13.49 17.22 -2.16
CA ILE A 247 -13.96 16.07 -2.96
C ILE A 247 -14.76 15.10 -2.08
N ILE A 248 -14.25 14.85 -0.88
CA ILE A 248 -14.81 13.90 0.07
C ILE A 248 -16.06 14.44 0.77
N ASP A 249 -16.15 15.75 0.99
CA ASP A 249 -17.31 16.36 1.63
C ASP A 249 -18.57 16.28 0.77
N ASN A 250 -19.70 16.01 1.45
CA ASN A 250 -21.03 15.87 0.84
C ASN A 250 -21.83 17.19 0.92
N LYS A 251 -21.15 18.32 1.15
CA LYS A 251 -21.79 19.64 1.18
C LYS A 251 -21.81 20.27 -0.20
#